data_AF-A0A2T5YDS0-F1
#
_entry.id   AF-A0A2T5YDS0-F1
#
_cell.length_a   1.000
_cell.length_b   1.000
_cell.length_c   1.000
_cell.angle_alpha   90.00
_cell.angle_beta   90.00
_cell.angle_gamma   90.00
#
_symmetry.space_group_name_H-M   'P 1'
#
loop_
_entity.id
_entity.type
_entity.pdbx_description
1 polymer ?
#
loop_
_entity_poly.entity_id
_entity_poly.type
_entity_poly.pdbx_seq_one_letter_code
_entity_poly.pdbx_strand_id
1 'polypeptide(L)'
;MKKSFTFLFLMLVLLAPSFAQKIHMGLPVVKATAAVADYRVGKELIKGNWNIMPQISPDVLRVPVHKGKEDVTFYTNTDSISFKVQAGKSYRFYVNLNDTAYALTELQGFGFEAVEFNKKQPVPAYTFVYEQNRNNAYLQELRSKYNLDAIVAGAANDTEKALRMVNWVHKQWQHNGMNEPSNPDALTILAEVKEGKQFRCVEYGIVTTACLNAIGLPARTMGLKMKDVETVEFGAGHVLLEVYLPDLQKWVMLDGQFDVMPVLNNVPLNAVEFQQAIAKDYSKLEIRSLSGTSKMQYVNWVYPYLYYFDVKFDNREGVAFERETIDGKSSLMLVPVGAKVPEVFQRKYKLDRYKYTNSLTDLYQAPVLPAATTTASR
;
A
#
# COMPACT_ATOMS: atom_id res chain seq x y z
N MET A 1 66.90 53.04 -0.23
CA MET A 1 66.77 52.00 -1.28
C MET A 1 65.69 51.01 -0.84
N LYS A 2 64.51 51.08 -1.47
CA LYS A 2 63.36 50.20 -1.21
C LYS A 2 63.59 48.86 -1.93
N LYS A 3 63.44 47.73 -1.23
CA LYS A 3 63.20 46.42 -1.86
C LYS A 3 61.88 45.87 -1.33
N SER A 4 60.87 45.92 -2.19
CA SER A 4 59.56 45.28 -1.98
C SER A 4 59.71 43.81 -2.35
N PHE A 5 59.42 42.90 -1.41
CA PHE A 5 59.24 41.47 -1.70
C PHE A 5 57.75 41.24 -1.92
N THR A 6 57.33 41.13 -3.18
CA THR A 6 55.97 40.76 -3.56
C THR A 6 55.90 39.23 -3.59
N PHE A 7 55.23 38.63 -2.62
CA PHE A 7 54.98 37.19 -2.59
C PHE A 7 53.77 36.89 -3.49
N LEU A 8 54.04 36.35 -4.69
CA LEU A 8 53.01 35.92 -5.63
C LEU A 8 52.51 34.52 -5.21
N PHE A 9 51.35 34.45 -4.56
CA PHE A 9 50.70 33.18 -4.23
C PHE A 9 50.01 32.65 -5.50
N LEU A 10 50.69 31.73 -6.21
CA LEU A 10 50.13 31.05 -7.38
C LEU A 10 49.08 30.03 -6.90
N MET A 11 47.80 30.41 -6.99
CA MET A 11 46.68 29.51 -6.68
C MET A 11 46.57 28.46 -7.81
N LEU A 12 47.15 27.28 -7.59
CA LEU A 12 47.02 26.14 -8.49
C LEU A 12 45.57 25.62 -8.43
N VAL A 13 44.73 26.05 -9.37
CA VAL A 13 43.41 25.45 -9.57
C VAL A 13 43.64 24.08 -10.20
N LEU A 14 43.56 23.03 -9.38
CA LEU A 14 43.47 21.64 -9.85
C LEU A 14 42.15 21.50 -10.63
N LEU A 15 42.21 21.63 -11.95
CA LEU A 15 41.15 21.21 -12.85
C LEU A 15 41.04 19.69 -12.75
N ALA A 16 40.10 19.19 -11.93
CA ALA A 16 39.72 17.79 -11.98
C ALA A 16 39.20 17.49 -13.40
N PRO A 17 39.65 16.41 -14.05
CA PRO A 17 39.11 16.02 -15.35
C PRO A 17 37.63 15.67 -15.17
N SER A 18 36.73 16.51 -15.69
CA SER A 18 35.33 16.12 -15.86
C SER A 18 35.33 15.03 -16.93
N PHE A 19 35.10 13.77 -16.55
CA PHE A 19 34.79 12.73 -17.52
C PHE A 19 33.58 13.20 -18.32
N ALA A 20 33.76 13.53 -19.59
CA ALA A 20 32.68 13.98 -20.44
C ALA A 20 31.68 12.83 -20.58
N GLN A 21 30.50 12.99 -19.97
CA GLN A 21 29.42 12.03 -20.11
C GLN A 21 29.09 11.90 -21.59
N LYS A 22 29.11 10.67 -22.12
CA LYS A 22 28.80 10.43 -23.55
C LYS A 22 27.39 10.92 -23.84
N ILE A 23 27.22 11.55 -25.01
CA ILE A 23 25.95 12.09 -25.46
C ILE A 23 25.51 11.33 -26.71
N HIS A 24 24.24 10.96 -26.78
CA HIS A 24 23.58 10.42 -27.96
C HIS A 24 22.29 11.21 -28.19
N MET A 25 22.12 11.74 -29.41
CA MET A 25 20.96 12.58 -29.78
C MET A 25 20.67 13.71 -28.76
N GLY A 26 21.72 14.33 -28.21
CA GLY A 26 21.60 15.43 -27.26
C GLY A 26 21.27 15.03 -25.82
N LEU A 27 21.15 13.73 -25.52
CA LEU A 27 20.89 13.21 -24.18
C LEU A 27 22.09 12.42 -23.62
N PRO A 28 22.29 12.41 -22.29
CA PRO A 28 23.36 11.64 -21.67
C PRO A 28 23.17 10.14 -21.88
N VAL A 29 24.28 9.40 -21.94
CA VAL A 29 24.32 7.95 -22.16
C VAL A 29 25.00 7.27 -20.98
N VAL A 30 24.42 6.15 -20.53
CA VAL A 30 25.09 5.16 -19.68
C VAL A 30 25.25 3.85 -20.44
N LYS A 31 26.35 3.13 -20.19
CA LYS A 31 26.57 1.81 -20.78
C LYS A 31 25.90 0.70 -19.95
N ALA A 32 25.53 -0.40 -20.60
CA ALA A 32 25.10 -1.64 -19.95
C ALA A 32 25.52 -2.85 -20.78
N THR A 33 25.79 -3.98 -20.14
CA THR A 33 25.89 -5.29 -20.84
C THR A 33 24.84 -6.29 -20.38
N ALA A 34 24.15 -6.01 -19.27
CA ALA A 34 22.95 -6.71 -18.85
C ALA A 34 21.70 -5.87 -19.16
N ALA A 35 20.59 -6.53 -19.49
CA ALA A 35 19.30 -5.87 -19.71
C ALA A 35 18.55 -5.55 -18.41
N VAL A 36 19.17 -5.77 -17.25
CA VAL A 36 18.59 -5.50 -15.93
C VAL A 36 19.39 -4.38 -15.28
N ALA A 37 18.69 -3.45 -14.65
CA ALA A 37 19.28 -2.33 -13.91
C ALA A 37 18.72 -2.24 -12.48
N ASP A 38 19.54 -1.65 -11.62
CA ASP A 38 19.18 -1.24 -10.27
C ASP A 38 18.94 0.26 -10.26
N TYR A 39 18.20 0.77 -9.28
CA TYR A 39 18.13 2.21 -9.04
C TYR A 39 18.02 2.51 -7.55
N ARG A 40 18.58 3.63 -7.14
CA ARG A 40 18.52 4.12 -5.75
C ARG A 40 17.71 5.39 -5.70
N VAL A 41 16.77 5.47 -4.76
CA VAL A 41 16.03 6.69 -4.43
C VAL A 41 16.40 7.09 -3.01
N GLY A 42 17.09 8.23 -2.86
CA GLY A 42 17.65 8.65 -1.59
C GLY A 42 18.61 7.60 -1.02
N LYS A 43 18.21 6.96 0.08
CA LYS A 43 19.01 5.92 0.76
C LYS A 43 18.66 4.49 0.34
N GLU A 44 17.56 4.29 -0.37
CA GLU A 44 17.04 2.95 -0.64
C GLU A 44 17.42 2.48 -2.04
N LEU A 45 18.07 1.31 -2.12
CA LEU A 45 18.47 0.66 -3.36
C LEU A 45 17.40 -0.38 -3.75
N ILE A 46 16.85 -0.23 -4.95
CA ILE A 46 15.93 -1.16 -5.57
C ILE A 46 16.75 -1.99 -6.57
N LYS A 47 16.85 -3.30 -6.33
CA LYS A 47 17.65 -4.22 -7.14
C LYS A 47 16.81 -5.02 -8.12
N GLY A 48 17.30 -5.18 -9.34
CA GLY A 48 16.78 -6.12 -10.34
C GLY A 48 15.36 -5.83 -10.84
N ASN A 49 14.80 -4.66 -10.50
CA ASN A 49 13.39 -4.35 -10.74
C ASN A 49 13.16 -3.52 -12.02
N TRP A 50 14.21 -3.24 -12.79
CA TRP A 50 14.12 -2.50 -14.03
C TRP A 50 14.69 -3.31 -15.19
N ASN A 51 13.84 -3.63 -16.16
CA ASN A 51 14.26 -4.26 -17.42
C ASN A 51 14.45 -3.16 -18.47
N ILE A 52 15.65 -3.04 -19.01
CA ILE A 52 15.98 -2.09 -20.08
C ILE A 52 15.39 -2.63 -21.38
N MET A 53 14.40 -1.93 -21.95
CA MET A 53 13.68 -2.36 -23.15
C MET A 53 13.86 -1.37 -24.32
N PRO A 54 14.86 -1.55 -25.21
CA PRO A 54 15.07 -0.67 -26.36
C PRO A 54 13.85 -0.48 -27.29
N GLN A 55 12.94 -1.45 -27.29
CA GLN A 55 11.71 -1.46 -28.06
C GLN A 55 10.58 -0.59 -27.46
N ILE A 56 10.68 -0.19 -26.19
CA ILE A 56 9.75 0.74 -25.54
C ILE A 56 10.43 2.11 -25.49
N SER A 57 9.85 3.11 -26.12
CA SER A 57 10.47 4.44 -26.26
C SER A 57 9.46 5.57 -26.09
N PRO A 58 9.52 6.36 -25.00
CA PRO A 58 10.40 6.16 -23.85
C PRO A 58 9.94 4.98 -22.98
N ASP A 59 10.91 4.27 -22.40
CA ASP A 59 10.71 3.35 -21.29
C ASP A 59 10.68 4.15 -19.97
N VAL A 60 9.54 4.19 -19.27
CA VAL A 60 9.26 5.18 -18.21
C VAL A 60 9.46 4.61 -16.81
N LEU A 61 10.53 5.02 -16.13
CA LEU A 61 10.80 4.71 -14.73
C LEU A 61 10.18 5.78 -13.83
N ARG A 62 9.11 5.44 -13.10
CA ARG A 62 8.48 6.35 -12.14
C ARG A 62 9.11 6.20 -10.77
N VAL A 63 9.53 7.31 -10.16
CA VAL A 63 10.14 7.35 -8.83
C VAL A 63 9.43 8.34 -7.91
N PRO A 64 9.26 8.00 -6.62
CA PRO A 64 8.59 8.88 -5.68
C PRO A 64 9.47 10.10 -5.35
N VAL A 65 8.83 11.21 -5.03
CA VAL A 65 9.46 12.43 -4.53
C VAL A 65 8.70 12.89 -3.29
N HIS A 66 9.25 12.60 -2.11
CA HIS A 66 8.55 12.84 -0.84
C HIS A 66 8.68 14.29 -0.38
N LYS A 67 9.82 14.95 -0.63
CA LYS A 67 10.06 16.35 -0.21
C LYS A 67 10.87 17.14 -1.23
N GLY A 68 10.19 17.85 -2.12
CA GLY A 68 10.80 18.82 -3.05
C GLY A 68 11.67 18.18 -4.13
N LYS A 69 12.80 17.57 -3.75
CA LYS A 69 13.74 16.88 -4.63
C LYS A 69 14.24 15.58 -3.99
N GLU A 70 14.42 14.54 -4.79
CA GLU A 70 15.10 13.31 -4.39
C GLU A 70 16.36 13.10 -5.24
N ASP A 71 17.42 12.62 -4.60
CA ASP A 71 18.61 12.13 -5.33
C ASP A 71 18.30 10.73 -5.84
N VAL A 72 18.30 10.57 -7.16
CA VAL A 72 18.03 9.28 -7.81
C VAL A 72 19.23 8.88 -8.64
N THR A 73 19.75 7.68 -8.40
CA THR A 73 20.85 7.11 -9.18
C THR A 73 20.37 5.85 -9.87
N PHE A 74 20.47 5.81 -11.19
CA PHE A 74 20.24 4.62 -12.00
C PHE A 74 21.58 3.90 -12.19
N TYR A 75 21.61 2.59 -11.93
CA TYR A 75 22.79 1.75 -12.02
C TYR A 75 22.57 0.65 -13.05
N THR A 76 23.45 0.60 -14.04
CA THR A 76 23.60 -0.60 -14.86
C THR A 76 24.70 -1.47 -14.22
N ASN A 77 24.97 -2.61 -14.83
CA ASN A 77 26.07 -3.46 -14.40
C ASN A 77 27.46 -2.89 -14.76
N THR A 78 27.56 -1.79 -15.51
CA THR A 78 28.83 -1.20 -15.96
C THR A 78 28.96 0.30 -15.71
N ASP A 79 27.88 1.01 -15.41
CA ASP A 79 27.85 2.48 -15.36
C ASP A 79 26.70 2.99 -14.46
N SER A 80 26.64 4.30 -14.24
CA SER A 80 25.54 4.93 -13.51
C SER A 80 25.29 6.38 -13.92
N ILE A 81 24.07 6.85 -13.69
CA ILE A 81 23.68 8.25 -13.88
C ILE A 81 22.81 8.72 -12.72
N SER A 82 23.02 9.96 -12.29
CA SER A 82 22.29 10.55 -11.16
C SER A 82 21.53 11.81 -11.56
N PHE A 83 20.34 11.97 -10.97
CA PHE A 83 19.47 13.13 -11.16
C PHE A 83 18.95 13.64 -9.81
N LYS A 84 18.81 14.97 -9.70
CA LYS A 84 17.99 15.60 -8.66
C LYS A 84 16.55 15.70 -9.15
N VAL A 85 15.77 14.67 -8.86
CA VAL A 85 14.41 14.46 -9.39
C VAL A 85 13.38 15.27 -8.62
N GLN A 86 12.48 15.93 -9.35
CA GLN A 86 11.35 16.69 -8.81
C GLN A 86 10.02 16.04 -9.23
N ALA A 87 9.00 16.15 -8.37
CA ALA A 87 7.65 15.72 -8.70
C ALA A 87 7.13 16.45 -9.97
N GLY A 88 6.53 15.69 -10.89
CA GLY A 88 6.00 16.21 -12.16
C GLY A 88 7.08 16.58 -13.19
N LYS A 89 8.35 16.27 -12.94
CA LYS A 89 9.44 16.47 -13.90
C LYS A 89 9.94 15.14 -14.45
N SER A 90 10.40 15.18 -15.70
CA SER A 90 10.97 14.04 -16.41
C SER A 90 12.43 14.31 -16.77
N TYR A 91 13.25 13.26 -16.71
CA TYR A 91 14.68 13.28 -16.98
C TYR A 91 14.99 12.14 -17.94
N ARG A 92 15.49 12.46 -19.14
CA ARG A 92 15.74 11.48 -20.18
C ARG A 92 17.21 11.19 -20.35
N PHE A 93 17.52 9.93 -20.58
CA PHE A 93 18.86 9.45 -20.89
C PHE A 93 18.76 8.19 -21.73
N TYR A 94 19.85 7.84 -22.40
CA TYR A 94 19.94 6.59 -23.11
C TYR A 94 20.73 5.55 -22.31
N VAL A 95 20.25 4.32 -22.33
CA VAL A 95 21.03 3.14 -21.96
C VAL A 95 21.54 2.49 -23.23
N ASN A 96 22.86 2.52 -23.44
CA ASN A 96 23.51 1.80 -24.52
C ASN A 96 23.79 0.35 -24.09
N LEU A 97 22.96 -0.57 -24.57
CA LEU A 97 23.00 -1.98 -24.26
C LEU A 97 23.90 -2.72 -25.26
N ASN A 98 24.97 -3.33 -24.75
CA ASN A 98 25.94 -4.15 -25.51
C ASN A 98 26.60 -3.43 -26.70
N ASP A 99 26.62 -2.08 -26.70
CA ASP A 99 27.09 -1.27 -27.84
C ASP A 99 26.31 -1.53 -29.16
N THR A 100 25.15 -2.21 -29.08
CA THR A 100 24.32 -2.60 -30.23
C THR A 100 22.97 -1.91 -30.27
N ALA A 101 22.43 -1.50 -29.12
CA ALA A 101 21.11 -0.88 -29.02
C ALA A 101 21.09 0.28 -28.01
N TYR A 102 20.32 1.32 -28.31
CA TYR A 102 20.05 2.43 -27.41
C TYR A 102 18.60 2.36 -26.92
N ALA A 103 18.39 2.21 -25.62
CA ALA A 103 17.07 2.32 -25.00
C ALA A 103 16.89 3.75 -24.47
N LEU A 104 15.85 4.45 -24.94
CA LEU A 104 15.48 5.76 -24.38
C LEU A 104 14.72 5.55 -23.07
N THR A 105 15.34 5.91 -21.95
CA THR A 105 14.72 5.82 -20.63
C THR A 105 14.28 7.21 -20.17
N GLU A 106 13.04 7.32 -19.68
CA GLU A 106 12.53 8.51 -19.03
C GLU A 106 12.31 8.25 -17.53
N LEU A 107 13.10 8.92 -16.70
CA LEU A 107 12.91 8.96 -15.26
C LEU A 107 11.90 10.05 -14.91
N GLN A 108 10.74 9.67 -14.38
CA GLN A 108 9.66 10.59 -14.00
C GLN A 108 9.48 10.63 -12.49
N GLY A 109 9.64 11.80 -11.88
CA GLY A 109 9.31 12.02 -10.47
C GLY A 109 7.81 12.17 -10.27
N PHE A 110 7.23 11.49 -9.28
CA PHE A 110 5.84 11.71 -8.85
C PHE A 110 5.77 12.13 -7.38
N GLY A 111 4.86 13.05 -7.09
CA GLY A 111 4.57 13.48 -5.72
C GLY A 111 3.39 12.74 -5.12
N PHE A 112 3.08 13.10 -3.88
CA PHE A 112 1.95 12.58 -3.13
C PHE A 112 0.97 13.73 -2.85
N GLU A 113 -0.30 13.51 -3.15
CA GLU A 113 -1.38 14.48 -3.03
C GLU A 113 -2.40 13.95 -2.02
N ALA A 114 -2.75 14.78 -1.02
CA ALA A 114 -3.84 14.45 -0.12
C ALA A 114 -5.17 14.62 -0.86
N VAL A 115 -6.00 13.59 -0.84
CA VAL A 115 -7.38 13.71 -1.32
C VAL A 115 -8.28 14.21 -0.20
N GLU A 116 -9.30 14.98 -0.55
CA GLU A 116 -10.19 15.60 0.41
C GLU A 116 -11.52 14.84 0.51
N PHE A 117 -12.02 14.69 1.73
CA PHE A 117 -13.29 14.05 2.06
C PHE A 117 -14.09 14.97 2.99
N ASN A 118 -15.42 14.88 2.94
CA ASN A 118 -16.30 15.66 3.79
C ASN A 118 -16.24 15.17 5.25
N LYS A 119 -15.96 16.10 6.16
CA LYS A 119 -15.91 15.89 7.62
C LYS A 119 -17.06 16.58 8.38
N LYS A 120 -17.89 17.37 7.69
CA LYS A 120 -18.87 18.27 8.32
C LYS A 120 -20.22 17.60 8.60
N GLN A 121 -20.42 16.37 8.16
CA GLN A 121 -21.68 15.66 8.37
C GLN A 121 -21.72 15.08 9.80
N PRO A 122 -22.68 15.48 10.64
CA PRO A 122 -22.71 15.05 12.04
C PRO A 122 -23.33 13.66 12.25
N VAL A 123 -24.21 13.22 11.34
CA VAL A 123 -24.97 11.96 11.47
C VAL A 123 -24.73 11.10 10.23
N PRO A 124 -24.37 9.81 10.36
CA PRO A 124 -24.17 8.93 9.23
C PRO A 124 -25.48 8.67 8.47
N ALA A 125 -25.41 8.62 7.14
CA ALA A 125 -26.55 8.34 6.27
C ALA A 125 -26.81 6.84 6.07
N TYR A 126 -25.86 5.99 6.47
CA TYR A 126 -25.90 4.54 6.28
C TYR A 126 -25.59 3.82 7.59
N THR A 127 -25.97 2.56 7.69
CA THR A 127 -25.63 1.69 8.82
C THR A 127 -24.83 0.49 8.34
N PHE A 128 -24.00 -0.04 9.24
CA PHE A 128 -23.20 -1.24 9.01
C PHE A 128 -23.58 -2.31 10.03
N VAL A 129 -23.58 -3.56 9.58
CA VAL A 129 -23.74 -4.73 10.44
C VAL A 129 -22.38 -5.39 10.60
N TYR A 130 -22.01 -5.69 11.83
CA TYR A 130 -20.74 -6.33 12.19
C TYR A 130 -20.99 -7.61 12.97
N GLU A 131 -19.98 -8.47 13.01
CA GLU A 131 -19.98 -9.62 13.91
C GLU A 131 -20.24 -9.19 15.36
N GLN A 132 -21.12 -9.92 16.03
CA GLN A 132 -21.58 -9.63 17.40
C GLN A 132 -21.01 -10.64 18.42
N ASN A 133 -20.10 -11.53 18.01
CA ASN A 133 -19.53 -12.59 18.84
C ASN A 133 -20.61 -13.45 19.54
N ARG A 134 -21.77 -13.62 18.89
CA ARG A 134 -22.92 -14.38 19.44
C ARG A 134 -22.89 -15.82 18.95
N ASN A 135 -22.05 -16.67 19.54
CA ASN A 135 -21.96 -18.10 19.21
C ASN A 135 -21.83 -18.40 17.70
N ASN A 136 -21.02 -17.61 16.99
CA ASN A 136 -20.75 -17.86 15.58
C ASN A 136 -19.86 -19.12 15.45
N ALA A 137 -20.47 -20.25 15.09
CA ALA A 137 -19.80 -21.55 14.99
C ALA A 137 -18.63 -21.53 13.98
N TYR A 138 -18.75 -20.79 12.88
CA TYR A 138 -17.68 -20.64 11.89
C TYR A 138 -16.42 -19.99 12.50
N LEU A 139 -16.61 -18.91 13.26
CA LEU A 139 -15.49 -18.22 13.92
C LEU A 139 -14.92 -19.03 15.10
N GLN A 140 -15.77 -19.77 15.82
CA GLN A 140 -15.31 -20.68 16.87
C GLN A 140 -14.45 -21.82 16.32
N GLU A 141 -14.85 -22.41 15.18
CA GLU A 141 -14.05 -23.41 14.48
C GLU A 141 -12.71 -22.80 14.04
N LEU A 142 -12.74 -21.64 13.37
CA LEU A 142 -11.53 -20.95 12.91
C LEU A 142 -10.56 -20.68 14.07
N ARG A 143 -11.07 -20.14 15.19
CA ARG A 143 -10.29 -19.84 16.39
C ARG A 143 -9.62 -21.09 16.95
N SER A 144 -10.38 -22.16 17.12
CA SER A 144 -9.92 -23.42 17.70
C SER A 144 -8.93 -24.14 16.79
N LYS A 145 -9.31 -24.35 15.51
CA LYS A 145 -8.54 -25.11 14.52
C LYS A 145 -7.15 -24.54 14.24
N TYR A 146 -7.00 -23.23 14.31
CA TYR A 146 -5.74 -22.53 14.08
C TYR A 146 -5.10 -21.97 15.36
N ASN A 147 -5.65 -22.31 16.53
CA ASN A 147 -5.15 -21.90 17.84
C ASN A 147 -4.86 -20.39 17.94
N LEU A 148 -5.84 -19.57 17.51
CA LEU A 148 -5.65 -18.13 17.36
C LEU A 148 -5.33 -17.41 18.68
N ASP A 149 -5.78 -17.97 19.81
CA ASP A 149 -5.46 -17.46 21.14
C ASP A 149 -3.96 -17.50 21.45
N ALA A 150 -3.25 -18.55 21.00
CA ALA A 150 -1.81 -18.66 21.21
C ALA A 150 -1.03 -17.60 20.42
N ILE A 151 -1.51 -17.21 19.24
CA ILE A 151 -0.87 -16.18 18.41
C ILE A 151 -0.86 -14.83 19.13
N VAL A 152 -1.93 -14.51 19.84
CA VAL A 152 -2.09 -13.22 20.54
C VAL A 152 -1.77 -13.29 22.03
N ALA A 153 -1.31 -14.44 22.54
CA ALA A 153 -1.04 -14.66 23.94
C ALA A 153 0.03 -13.69 24.47
N GLY A 154 -0.29 -12.98 25.56
CA GLY A 154 0.63 -12.02 26.19
C GLY A 154 0.74 -10.67 25.45
N ALA A 155 -0.10 -10.39 24.46
CA ALA A 155 -0.21 -9.05 23.88
C ALA A 155 -0.74 -8.06 24.91
N ALA A 156 -0.10 -6.89 25.03
CA ALA A 156 -0.40 -5.88 26.05
C ALA A 156 -1.66 -5.06 25.75
N ASN A 157 -2.05 -4.94 24.48
CA ASN A 157 -3.16 -4.11 24.02
C ASN A 157 -3.69 -4.61 22.66
N ASP A 158 -4.78 -4.02 22.15
CA ASP A 158 -5.43 -4.49 20.93
C ASP A 158 -4.58 -4.21 19.67
N THR A 159 -3.77 -3.15 19.71
CA THR A 159 -2.78 -2.87 18.64
C THR A 159 -1.79 -4.03 18.48
N GLU A 160 -1.27 -4.56 19.59
CA GLU A 160 -0.33 -5.68 19.55
C GLU A 160 -0.99 -6.99 19.12
N LYS A 161 -2.23 -7.26 19.57
CA LYS A 161 -3.01 -8.40 19.08
C LYS A 161 -3.17 -8.34 17.55
N ALA A 162 -3.52 -7.16 17.03
CA ALA A 162 -3.67 -6.92 15.60
C ALA A 162 -2.37 -7.14 14.82
N LEU A 163 -1.24 -6.61 15.31
CA LEU A 163 0.09 -6.80 14.70
C LEU A 163 0.52 -8.27 14.65
N ARG A 164 0.31 -9.01 15.74
CA ARG A 164 0.64 -10.45 15.79
C ARG A 164 -0.22 -11.26 14.83
N MET A 165 -1.51 -10.92 14.73
CA MET A 165 -2.43 -11.62 13.83
C MET A 165 -2.10 -11.36 12.36
N VAL A 166 -1.89 -10.10 11.95
CA VAL A 166 -1.55 -9.78 10.55
C VAL A 166 -0.21 -10.41 10.14
N ASN A 167 0.78 -10.46 11.05
CA ASN A 167 2.04 -11.14 10.80
C ASN A 167 1.88 -12.66 10.66
N TRP A 168 1.03 -13.28 11.50
CA TRP A 168 0.77 -14.71 11.40
C TRP A 168 0.14 -15.06 10.05
N VAL A 169 -0.87 -14.30 9.59
CA VAL A 169 -1.51 -14.52 8.28
C VAL A 169 -0.51 -14.30 7.14
N HIS A 170 0.29 -13.23 7.20
CA HIS A 170 1.33 -12.94 6.20
C HIS A 170 2.29 -14.13 5.97
N LYS A 171 2.60 -14.89 7.03
CA LYS A 171 3.51 -16.03 6.99
C LYS A 171 2.88 -17.32 6.46
N GLN A 172 1.57 -17.35 6.24
CA GLN A 172 0.89 -18.58 5.82
C GLN A 172 1.18 -18.95 4.36
N TRP A 173 1.32 -17.97 3.46
CA TRP A 173 1.68 -18.22 2.06
C TRP A 173 2.51 -17.09 1.47
N GLN A 174 3.02 -17.29 0.24
CA GLN A 174 3.61 -16.24 -0.57
C GLN A 174 2.57 -15.73 -1.58
N HIS A 175 2.55 -14.42 -1.83
CA HIS A 175 1.54 -13.84 -2.72
C HIS A 175 1.61 -14.41 -4.15
N ASN A 176 0.46 -14.80 -4.69
CA ASN A 176 0.29 -15.19 -6.08
C ASN A 176 -0.95 -14.51 -6.66
N GLY A 177 -0.74 -13.59 -7.60
CA GLY A 177 -1.78 -12.76 -8.23
C GLY A 177 -2.79 -13.52 -9.12
N MET A 178 -2.52 -14.79 -9.44
CA MET A 178 -3.21 -15.53 -10.52
C MET A 178 -4.09 -16.68 -10.02
N ASN A 179 -4.17 -16.91 -8.71
CA ASN A 179 -4.85 -18.07 -8.14
C ASN A 179 -6.02 -17.65 -7.23
N GLU A 180 -7.08 -18.45 -7.22
CA GLU A 180 -8.29 -18.22 -6.44
C GLU A 180 -8.64 -19.48 -5.63
N PRO A 181 -9.17 -19.34 -4.40
CA PRO A 181 -9.57 -20.48 -3.59
C PRO A 181 -10.85 -21.12 -4.13
N SER A 182 -11.12 -22.38 -3.80
CA SER A 182 -12.41 -23.00 -4.17
C SER A 182 -13.61 -22.35 -3.49
N ASN A 183 -13.42 -21.77 -2.30
CA ASN A 183 -14.40 -20.94 -1.60
C ASN A 183 -13.72 -19.75 -0.92
N PRO A 184 -14.25 -18.51 -1.04
CA PRO A 184 -13.62 -17.30 -0.50
C PRO A 184 -13.90 -17.12 1.00
N ASP A 185 -13.54 -18.11 1.81
CA ASP A 185 -13.64 -18.08 3.27
C ASP A 185 -12.32 -18.53 3.93
N ALA A 186 -12.04 -18.05 5.14
CA ALA A 186 -10.78 -18.28 5.83
C ALA A 186 -10.46 -19.75 6.14
N LEU A 187 -11.45 -20.60 6.47
CA LEU A 187 -11.22 -22.02 6.74
C LEU A 187 -10.76 -22.74 5.48
N THR A 188 -11.43 -22.47 4.35
CA THR A 188 -11.09 -23.04 3.04
C THR A 188 -9.74 -22.54 2.56
N ILE A 189 -9.51 -21.23 2.56
CA ILE A 189 -8.24 -20.63 2.13
C ILE A 189 -7.07 -21.23 2.92
N LEU A 190 -7.15 -21.26 4.26
CA LEU A 190 -6.07 -21.80 5.08
C LEU A 190 -5.88 -23.31 4.92
N ALA A 191 -6.94 -24.07 4.62
CA ALA A 191 -6.82 -25.50 4.30
C ALA A 191 -6.08 -25.70 2.97
N GLU A 192 -6.44 -24.96 1.93
CA GLU A 192 -5.78 -25.06 0.62
C GLU A 192 -4.34 -24.54 0.64
N VAL A 193 -4.03 -23.55 1.49
CA VAL A 193 -2.65 -23.13 1.75
C VAL A 193 -1.81 -24.28 2.31
N LYS A 194 -2.35 -25.10 3.21
CA LYS A 194 -1.66 -26.29 3.74
C LYS A 194 -1.40 -27.34 2.64
N GLU A 195 -2.20 -27.34 1.59
CA GLU A 195 -2.02 -28.18 0.40
C GLU A 195 -1.03 -27.56 -0.61
N GLY A 196 -0.44 -26.40 -0.29
CA GLY A 196 0.58 -25.73 -1.09
C GLY A 196 0.03 -24.65 -2.03
N LYS A 197 -1.27 -24.33 -1.98
CA LYS A 197 -1.82 -23.22 -2.76
C LYS A 197 -1.36 -21.87 -2.20
N GLN A 198 -1.31 -20.89 -3.09
CA GLN A 198 -0.93 -19.51 -2.81
C GLN A 198 -1.98 -18.58 -3.40
N PHE A 199 -2.22 -17.43 -2.77
CA PHE A 199 -3.34 -16.57 -3.12
C PHE A 199 -2.99 -15.08 -3.16
N ARG A 200 -3.97 -14.27 -3.56
CA ARG A 200 -3.86 -12.85 -3.86
C ARG A 200 -4.12 -12.00 -2.61
N CYS A 201 -4.09 -10.68 -2.78
CA CYS A 201 -4.43 -9.70 -1.75
C CYS A 201 -5.81 -9.94 -1.12
N VAL A 202 -6.78 -10.35 -1.95
CA VAL A 202 -8.17 -10.62 -1.53
C VAL A 202 -8.20 -11.65 -0.40
N GLU A 203 -7.48 -12.75 -0.55
CA GLU A 203 -7.47 -13.83 0.43
C GLU A 203 -6.73 -13.45 1.71
N TYR A 204 -5.66 -12.63 1.64
CA TYR A 204 -5.02 -12.06 2.84
C TYR A 204 -6.01 -11.19 3.63
N GLY A 205 -6.77 -10.34 2.93
CA GLY A 205 -7.81 -9.52 3.53
C GLY A 205 -8.89 -10.36 4.20
N ILE A 206 -9.41 -11.39 3.52
CA ILE A 206 -10.46 -12.29 4.05
C ILE A 206 -9.97 -13.00 5.32
N VAL A 207 -8.81 -13.67 5.25
CA VAL A 207 -8.30 -14.48 6.36
C VAL A 207 -7.99 -13.62 7.57
N THR A 208 -7.28 -12.49 7.37
CA THR A 208 -6.93 -11.60 8.50
C THR A 208 -8.18 -11.03 9.17
N THR A 209 -9.20 -10.65 8.37
CA THR A 209 -10.48 -10.13 8.90
C THR A 209 -11.18 -11.18 9.74
N ALA A 210 -11.34 -12.40 9.22
CA ALA A 210 -12.02 -13.48 9.93
C ALA A 210 -11.27 -13.89 11.21
N CYS A 211 -9.94 -13.94 11.18
CA CYS A 211 -9.13 -14.25 12.36
C CYS A 211 -9.24 -13.19 13.46
N LEU A 212 -9.28 -11.90 13.09
CA LEU A 212 -9.48 -10.80 14.06
C LEU A 212 -10.89 -10.84 14.66
N ASN A 213 -11.91 -11.03 13.81
CA ASN A 213 -13.29 -11.22 14.27
C ASN A 213 -13.40 -12.41 15.22
N ALA A 214 -12.72 -13.53 14.95
CA ALA A 214 -12.74 -14.73 15.79
C ALA A 214 -12.15 -14.53 17.21
N ILE A 215 -11.18 -13.63 17.37
CA ILE A 215 -10.63 -13.24 18.69
C ILE A 215 -11.36 -12.06 19.32
N GLY A 216 -12.44 -11.58 18.70
CA GLY A 216 -13.30 -10.52 19.23
C GLY A 216 -12.86 -9.09 18.90
N LEU A 217 -11.95 -8.89 17.94
CA LEU A 217 -11.64 -7.57 17.41
C LEU A 217 -12.45 -7.34 16.13
N PRO A 218 -13.42 -6.39 16.11
CA PRO A 218 -14.23 -6.15 14.92
C PRO A 218 -13.34 -5.74 13.76
N ALA A 219 -13.45 -6.45 12.65
CA ALA A 219 -12.70 -6.18 11.44
C ALA A 219 -13.62 -6.22 10.22
N ARG A 220 -13.18 -5.52 9.16
CA ARG A 220 -13.83 -5.53 7.85
C ARG A 220 -12.78 -5.52 6.74
N THR A 221 -13.04 -6.27 5.67
CA THR A 221 -12.28 -6.12 4.42
C THR A 221 -12.54 -4.76 3.81
N MET A 222 -11.50 -4.15 3.23
CA MET A 222 -11.61 -2.90 2.49
C MET A 222 -10.99 -3.04 1.11
N GLY A 223 -11.76 -2.66 0.09
CA GLY A 223 -11.28 -2.52 -1.27
C GLY A 223 -10.68 -1.13 -1.48
N LEU A 224 -9.49 -1.10 -2.08
CA LEU A 224 -8.81 0.11 -2.55
C LEU A 224 -8.82 0.13 -4.08
N LYS A 225 -8.95 1.30 -4.68
CA LYS A 225 -8.96 1.46 -6.15
C LYS A 225 -8.23 2.72 -6.58
N MET A 226 -7.54 2.62 -7.72
CA MET A 226 -6.83 3.74 -8.32
C MET A 226 -7.78 4.81 -8.87
N LYS A 227 -7.26 6.03 -9.06
CA LYS A 227 -8.02 7.14 -9.68
C LYS A 227 -8.53 6.80 -11.09
N ASP A 228 -7.72 6.07 -11.85
CA ASP A 228 -7.93 5.66 -13.24
C ASP A 228 -8.49 4.23 -13.37
N VAL A 229 -9.21 3.77 -12.34
CA VAL A 229 -9.76 2.41 -12.22
C VAL A 229 -10.63 1.95 -13.40
N GLU A 230 -11.27 2.88 -14.11
CA GLU A 230 -12.07 2.57 -15.29
C GLU A 230 -11.22 2.23 -16.52
N THR A 231 -10.01 2.80 -16.62
CA THR A 231 -9.16 2.73 -17.82
C THR A 231 -7.98 1.79 -17.70
N VAL A 232 -7.57 1.44 -16.48
CA VAL A 232 -6.53 0.42 -16.24
C VAL A 232 -7.10 -0.96 -16.56
N GLU A 233 -6.38 -1.81 -17.26
CA GLU A 233 -6.90 -3.13 -17.68
C GLU A 233 -6.81 -4.20 -16.57
N PHE A 234 -5.70 -4.18 -15.82
CA PHE A 234 -5.40 -5.15 -14.77
C PHE A 234 -4.75 -4.48 -13.57
N GLY A 235 -5.02 -5.00 -12.37
CA GLY A 235 -4.38 -4.56 -11.14
C GLY A 235 -4.80 -3.16 -10.68
N ALA A 236 -6.00 -2.71 -11.04
CA ALA A 236 -6.51 -1.37 -10.69
C ALA A 236 -7.05 -1.27 -9.25
N GLY A 237 -7.00 -2.37 -8.50
CA GLY A 237 -7.44 -2.43 -7.11
C GLY A 237 -6.50 -3.28 -6.26
N HIS A 238 -6.57 -3.04 -4.95
CA HIS A 238 -5.91 -3.83 -3.90
C HIS A 238 -6.94 -4.10 -2.81
N VAL A 239 -6.85 -5.25 -2.15
CA VAL A 239 -7.75 -5.58 -1.03
C VAL A 239 -6.91 -5.75 0.22
N LEU A 240 -7.33 -5.05 1.27
CA LEU A 240 -6.75 -5.13 2.61
C LEU A 240 -7.89 -5.13 3.63
N LEU A 241 -7.63 -4.73 4.87
CA LEU A 241 -8.64 -4.67 5.91
C LEU A 241 -8.46 -3.46 6.84
N GLU A 242 -9.54 -3.15 7.56
CA GLU A 242 -9.48 -2.32 8.76
C GLU A 242 -9.99 -3.11 9.96
N VAL A 243 -9.33 -2.90 11.10
CA VAL A 243 -9.74 -3.41 12.41
C VAL A 243 -10.14 -2.24 13.30
N TYR A 244 -11.24 -2.35 14.03
CA TYR A 244 -11.58 -1.43 15.08
C TYR A 244 -10.85 -1.86 16.35
N LEU A 245 -10.02 -0.99 16.90
CA LEU A 245 -9.31 -1.21 18.16
C LEU A 245 -10.14 -0.57 19.30
N PRO A 246 -10.79 -1.37 20.16
CA PRO A 246 -11.64 -0.85 21.23
C PRO A 246 -10.90 0.05 22.22
N ASP A 247 -9.66 -0.29 22.57
CA ASP A 247 -8.81 0.50 23.47
C ASP A 247 -8.49 1.92 22.94
N LEU A 248 -8.40 2.08 21.62
CA LEU A 248 -8.20 3.37 20.94
C LEU A 248 -9.50 4.00 20.43
N GLN A 249 -10.61 3.27 20.47
CA GLN A 249 -11.90 3.63 19.86
C GLN A 249 -11.75 4.07 18.39
N LYS A 250 -10.96 3.31 17.61
CA LYS A 250 -10.49 3.76 16.30
C LYS A 250 -10.41 2.61 15.29
N TRP A 251 -10.83 2.88 14.04
CA TRP A 251 -10.50 2.02 12.90
C TRP A 251 -9.03 2.19 12.49
N VAL A 252 -8.37 1.07 12.20
CA VAL A 252 -6.95 1.00 11.88
C VAL A 252 -6.75 0.08 10.69
N MET A 253 -6.00 0.55 9.70
CA MET A 253 -5.64 -0.20 8.50
C MET A 253 -4.59 -1.26 8.84
N LEU A 254 -4.80 -2.47 8.29
CA LEU A 254 -3.81 -3.53 8.25
C LEU A 254 -3.70 -4.05 6.82
N ASP A 255 -2.54 -4.56 6.44
CA ASP A 255 -2.33 -5.25 5.17
C ASP A 255 -1.68 -6.61 5.40
N GLY A 256 -2.49 -7.67 5.29
CA GLY A 256 -2.04 -9.05 5.48
C GLY A 256 -1.04 -9.53 4.44
N GLN A 257 -1.05 -8.94 3.23
CA GLN A 257 -0.09 -9.32 2.19
C GLN A 257 1.32 -8.85 2.54
N PHE A 258 1.45 -7.71 3.22
CA PHE A 258 2.74 -7.07 3.49
C PHE A 258 3.13 -7.07 4.97
N ASP A 259 2.29 -7.58 5.88
CA ASP A 259 2.47 -7.46 7.33
C ASP A 259 2.69 -5.99 7.75
N VAL A 260 1.71 -5.15 7.47
CA VAL A 260 1.80 -3.70 7.67
C VAL A 260 0.66 -3.16 8.52
N MET A 261 1.02 -2.28 9.47
CA MET A 261 0.16 -1.31 10.12
C MET A 261 0.79 0.09 10.01
N PRO A 262 0.16 1.05 9.31
CA PRO A 262 0.65 2.43 9.27
C PRO A 262 0.42 3.15 10.60
N VAL A 263 1.41 3.94 11.03
CA VAL A 263 1.40 4.66 12.30
C VAL A 263 1.94 6.08 12.12
N LEU A 264 1.29 7.06 12.73
CA LEU A 264 1.79 8.44 12.81
C LEU A 264 1.86 8.87 14.27
N ASN A 265 3.05 9.33 14.71
CA ASN A 265 3.27 9.75 16.10
C ASN A 265 2.77 8.72 17.13
N ASN A 266 3.12 7.44 16.91
CA ASN A 266 2.69 6.28 17.71
C ASN A 266 1.19 5.93 17.67
N VAL A 267 0.37 6.62 16.89
CA VAL A 267 -1.06 6.30 16.71
C VAL A 267 -1.27 5.55 15.39
N PRO A 268 -1.82 4.32 15.42
CA PRO A 268 -2.18 3.60 14.21
C PRO A 268 -3.26 4.34 13.40
N LEU A 269 -3.18 4.23 12.07
CA LEU A 269 -4.00 5.00 11.13
C LEU A 269 -5.01 4.13 10.42
N ASN A 270 -6.18 4.69 10.11
CA ASN A 270 -7.04 4.12 9.07
C ASN A 270 -6.51 4.41 7.66
N ALA A 271 -7.13 3.85 6.63
CA ALA A 271 -6.62 3.97 5.26
C ALA A 271 -6.62 5.43 4.73
N VAL A 272 -7.63 6.22 5.06
CA VAL A 272 -7.71 7.64 4.69
C VAL A 272 -6.67 8.49 5.42
N GLU A 273 -6.45 8.23 6.70
CA GLU A 273 -5.42 8.91 7.49
C GLU A 273 -4.02 8.55 7.01
N PHE A 274 -3.79 7.30 6.62
CA PHE A 274 -2.54 6.87 6.02
C PHE A 274 -2.27 7.60 4.70
N GLN A 275 -3.28 7.70 3.83
CA GLN A 275 -3.23 8.49 2.60
C GLN A 275 -2.81 9.94 2.89
N GLN A 276 -3.45 10.58 3.87
CA GLN A 276 -3.14 11.95 4.27
C GLN A 276 -1.72 12.08 4.86
N ALA A 277 -1.30 11.11 5.68
CA ALA A 277 0.02 11.10 6.30
C ALA A 277 1.15 10.92 5.28
N ILE A 278 0.94 10.13 4.21
CA ILE A 278 1.90 10.01 3.11
C ILE A 278 2.13 11.39 2.46
N ALA A 279 1.06 12.15 2.20
CA ALA A 279 1.17 13.44 1.52
C ALA A 279 1.67 14.57 2.42
N LYS A 280 1.30 14.59 3.70
CA LYS A 280 1.51 15.74 4.60
C LYS A 280 2.60 15.51 5.66
N ASP A 281 2.82 14.26 6.08
CA ASP A 281 3.61 13.94 7.28
C ASP A 281 4.59 12.76 7.08
N TYR A 282 5.03 12.48 5.84
CA TYR A 282 5.84 11.30 5.50
C TYR A 282 7.07 11.04 6.39
N SER A 283 7.72 12.10 6.89
CA SER A 283 8.88 11.96 7.77
C SER A 283 8.54 11.41 9.16
N LYS A 284 7.32 11.62 9.64
CA LYS A 284 6.82 11.13 10.93
C LYS A 284 6.01 9.83 10.78
N LEU A 285 5.62 9.49 9.56
CA LEU A 285 4.94 8.25 9.22
C LEU A 285 5.89 7.06 9.43
N GLU A 286 5.39 6.04 10.08
CA GLU A 286 6.02 4.75 10.33
C GLU A 286 5.17 3.64 9.71
N ILE A 287 5.85 2.57 9.27
CA ILE A 287 5.22 1.31 8.90
C ILE A 287 5.64 0.30 9.96
N ARG A 288 4.72 -0.06 10.86
CA ARG A 288 4.95 -1.12 11.84
C ARG A 288 4.73 -2.47 11.16
N SER A 289 5.74 -3.33 11.26
CA SER A 289 5.79 -4.64 10.62
C SER A 289 6.67 -5.54 11.48
N LEU A 290 6.24 -6.78 11.72
CA LEU A 290 7.03 -7.78 12.43
C LEU A 290 7.94 -8.58 11.46
N SER A 291 7.74 -8.45 10.15
CA SER A 291 8.59 -8.98 9.08
C SER A 291 9.62 -7.97 8.55
N GLY A 292 9.51 -6.69 8.94
CA GLY A 292 10.49 -5.64 8.58
C GLY A 292 10.22 -4.98 7.23
N THR A 293 8.96 -4.86 6.82
CA THR A 293 8.56 -4.23 5.56
C THR A 293 9.09 -2.79 5.43
N SER A 294 9.74 -2.49 4.29
CA SER A 294 10.25 -1.13 4.00
C SER A 294 9.11 -0.14 3.86
N LYS A 295 9.21 0.98 4.60
CA LYS A 295 8.26 2.10 4.50
C LYS A 295 8.17 2.65 3.08
N MET A 296 9.29 2.94 2.44
CA MET A 296 9.27 3.60 1.14
C MET A 296 8.75 2.65 0.08
N GLN A 297 9.21 1.39 0.05
CA GLN A 297 8.73 0.41 -0.92
C GLN A 297 7.22 0.19 -0.80
N TYR A 298 6.73 0.01 0.44
CA TYR A 298 5.29 -0.19 0.66
C TYR A 298 4.47 1.05 0.29
N VAL A 299 4.86 2.25 0.75
CA VAL A 299 4.14 3.50 0.44
C VAL A 299 4.08 3.73 -1.06
N ASN A 300 5.19 3.56 -1.79
CA ASN A 300 5.21 3.74 -3.24
C ASN A 300 4.27 2.78 -3.96
N TRP A 301 4.22 1.53 -3.48
CA TRP A 301 3.42 0.49 -4.08
C TRP A 301 1.92 0.67 -3.80
N VAL A 302 1.56 1.01 -2.55
CA VAL A 302 0.15 1.10 -2.12
C VAL A 302 -0.50 2.43 -2.47
N TYR A 303 0.28 3.52 -2.56
CA TYR A 303 -0.26 4.88 -2.73
C TYR A 303 -1.22 5.05 -3.92
N PRO A 304 -0.95 4.50 -5.12
CA PRO A 304 -1.88 4.61 -6.25
C PRO A 304 -3.29 4.10 -5.95
N TYR A 305 -3.42 3.12 -5.04
CA TYR A 305 -4.70 2.52 -4.66
C TYR A 305 -5.48 3.34 -3.62
N LEU A 306 -4.83 4.25 -2.88
CA LEU A 306 -5.43 5.05 -1.82
C LEU A 306 -6.25 6.23 -2.37
N TYR A 307 -7.20 5.95 -3.26
CA TYR A 307 -8.04 6.96 -3.90
C TYR A 307 -9.54 6.72 -3.70
N TYR A 308 -10.08 5.58 -4.12
CA TYR A 308 -11.43 5.14 -3.73
C TYR A 308 -11.34 3.99 -2.72
N PHE A 309 -12.22 4.02 -1.73
CA PHE A 309 -12.24 3.06 -0.62
C PHE A 309 -13.63 2.45 -0.52
N ASP A 310 -13.76 1.13 -0.50
CA ASP A 310 -15.06 0.47 -0.33
C ASP A 310 -15.08 -0.58 0.76
N VAL A 311 -16.24 -0.68 1.40
CA VAL A 311 -16.55 -1.66 2.46
C VAL A 311 -17.96 -2.21 2.25
N LYS A 312 -18.19 -3.44 2.69
CA LYS A 312 -19.53 -4.05 2.65
C LYS A 312 -20.40 -3.44 3.74
N PHE A 313 -21.72 -3.34 3.50
CA PHE A 313 -22.67 -2.95 4.56
C PHE A 313 -22.79 -4.05 5.63
N ASP A 314 -22.76 -5.31 5.19
CA ASP A 314 -22.77 -6.49 6.07
C ASP A 314 -21.36 -7.09 6.16
N ASN A 315 -20.75 -6.94 7.34
CA ASN A 315 -19.41 -7.44 7.68
C ASN A 315 -19.46 -8.60 8.68
N ARG A 316 -20.57 -9.33 8.77
CA ARG A 316 -20.65 -10.57 9.55
C ARG A 316 -19.84 -11.69 8.87
N GLU A 317 -19.41 -12.71 9.61
CA GLU A 317 -18.58 -13.79 9.07
C GLU A 317 -19.32 -15.12 8.98
N GLY A 318 -18.98 -15.94 7.98
CA GLY A 318 -19.61 -17.24 7.72
C GLY A 318 -20.44 -17.29 6.43
N VAL A 319 -20.94 -18.49 6.12
CA VAL A 319 -21.50 -18.85 4.80
C VAL A 319 -23.04 -19.00 4.78
N ALA A 320 -23.71 -18.94 5.93
CA ALA A 320 -25.11 -19.39 6.06
C ALA A 320 -26.12 -18.29 6.46
N PHE A 321 -26.01 -17.09 5.90
CA PHE A 321 -27.03 -16.05 6.10
C PHE A 321 -27.17 -15.11 4.89
N GLU A 322 -28.39 -14.66 4.65
CA GLU A 322 -28.67 -13.58 3.71
C GLU A 322 -27.97 -12.29 4.17
N ARG A 323 -27.27 -11.65 3.25
CA ARG A 323 -26.49 -10.44 3.53
C ARG A 323 -27.40 -9.22 3.50
N GLU A 324 -27.28 -8.37 4.51
CA GLU A 324 -28.00 -7.11 4.54
C GLU A 324 -27.54 -6.19 3.40
N THR A 325 -28.50 -5.51 2.78
CA THR A 325 -28.25 -4.52 1.70
C THR A 325 -29.00 -3.23 1.99
N ILE A 326 -28.55 -2.12 1.39
CA ILE A 326 -29.24 -0.84 1.44
C ILE A 326 -29.68 -0.48 0.02
N ASP A 327 -30.99 -0.43 -0.21
CA ASP A 327 -31.61 -0.25 -1.53
C ASP A 327 -31.05 -1.20 -2.59
N GLY A 328 -30.86 -2.48 -2.22
CA GLY A 328 -30.29 -3.52 -3.09
C GLY A 328 -28.79 -3.36 -3.37
N LYS A 329 -28.09 -2.44 -2.70
CA LYS A 329 -26.63 -2.27 -2.80
C LYS A 329 -25.95 -2.94 -1.61
N SER A 330 -24.88 -3.69 -1.87
CA SER A 330 -24.17 -4.47 -0.85
C SER A 330 -22.97 -3.75 -0.24
N SER A 331 -22.58 -2.60 -0.78
CA SER A 331 -21.35 -1.91 -0.36
C SER A 331 -21.46 -0.39 -0.45
N LEU A 332 -20.65 0.28 0.35
CA LEU A 332 -20.45 1.73 0.31
C LEU A 332 -19.06 2.01 -0.26
N MET A 333 -18.97 2.92 -1.23
CA MET A 333 -17.71 3.45 -1.74
C MET A 333 -17.56 4.91 -1.32
N LEU A 334 -16.46 5.19 -0.63
CA LEU A 334 -15.98 6.54 -0.34
C LEU A 334 -15.22 7.08 -1.55
N VAL A 335 -15.69 8.22 -2.04
CA VAL A 335 -15.23 8.93 -3.23
C VAL A 335 -14.70 10.31 -2.82
N PRO A 336 -13.49 10.72 -3.25
CA PRO A 336 -12.99 12.05 -2.92
C PRO A 336 -13.91 13.17 -3.39
N VAL A 337 -13.91 14.29 -2.67
CA VAL A 337 -14.69 15.48 -3.05
C VAL A 337 -14.25 15.97 -4.43
N GLY A 338 -15.21 16.13 -5.35
CA GLY A 338 -14.96 16.56 -6.72
C GLY A 338 -14.39 15.49 -7.66
N ALA A 339 -14.14 14.27 -7.18
CA ALA A 339 -13.75 13.16 -8.04
C ALA A 339 -14.95 12.63 -8.85
N LYS A 340 -14.65 12.04 -10.02
CA LYS A 340 -15.61 11.25 -10.77
C LYS A 340 -16.03 10.04 -9.93
N VAL A 341 -17.33 9.76 -9.87
CA VAL A 341 -17.83 8.50 -9.33
C VAL A 341 -17.52 7.40 -10.35
N PRO A 342 -16.78 6.34 -9.98
CA PRO A 342 -16.40 5.31 -10.93
C PRO A 342 -17.60 4.40 -11.24
N GLU A 343 -17.81 4.11 -12.52
CA GLU A 343 -18.93 3.29 -13.00
C GLU A 343 -18.49 1.88 -13.43
N VAL A 344 -17.21 1.75 -13.80
CA VAL A 344 -16.62 0.50 -14.30
C VAL A 344 -15.29 0.23 -13.61
N PHE A 345 -15.03 -1.03 -13.28
CA PHE A 345 -13.76 -1.51 -12.80
C PHE A 345 -13.05 -2.27 -13.92
N GLN A 346 -11.81 -1.86 -14.17
CA GLN A 346 -10.92 -2.49 -15.15
C GLN A 346 -11.53 -2.65 -16.54
N ARG A 347 -12.15 -1.58 -17.07
CA ARG A 347 -12.85 -1.53 -18.37
C ARG A 347 -14.04 -2.48 -18.55
N LYS A 348 -14.27 -3.42 -17.62
CA LYS A 348 -15.14 -4.58 -17.82
C LYS A 348 -16.27 -4.70 -16.79
N TYR A 349 -15.97 -4.54 -15.50
CA TYR A 349 -16.89 -4.93 -14.44
C TYR A 349 -17.69 -3.72 -13.97
N LYS A 350 -19.01 -3.73 -14.14
CA LYS A 350 -19.87 -2.63 -13.66
C LYS A 350 -19.77 -2.51 -12.13
N LEU A 351 -19.73 -1.27 -11.63
CA LEU A 351 -19.73 -0.94 -10.21
C LEU A 351 -21.16 -0.65 -9.72
N ASP A 352 -22.12 -1.51 -10.08
CA ASP A 352 -23.53 -1.32 -9.75
C ASP A 352 -23.88 -1.71 -8.30
N ARG A 353 -23.03 -2.46 -7.61
CA ARG A 353 -23.25 -2.91 -6.22
C ARG A 353 -23.07 -1.85 -5.14
N TYR A 354 -22.66 -0.62 -5.50
CA TYR A 354 -22.26 0.40 -4.55
C TYR A 354 -23.30 1.49 -4.36
N LYS A 355 -23.41 1.97 -3.11
CA LYS A 355 -23.73 3.36 -2.80
C LYS A 355 -22.44 4.16 -2.78
N TYR A 356 -22.54 5.47 -3.04
CA TYR A 356 -21.40 6.37 -3.05
C TYR A 356 -21.57 7.47 -2.02
N THR A 357 -20.49 7.80 -1.32
CA THR A 357 -20.43 8.93 -0.38
C THR A 357 -19.09 9.63 -0.51
N ASN A 358 -19.01 10.89 -0.08
CA ASN A 358 -17.74 11.58 0.17
C ASN A 358 -17.53 11.85 1.67
N SER A 359 -18.40 11.33 2.54
CA SER A 359 -18.43 11.60 3.97
C SER A 359 -17.60 10.58 4.76
N LEU A 360 -16.65 11.06 5.55
CA LEU A 360 -15.92 10.20 6.48
C LEU A 360 -16.81 9.68 7.60
N THR A 361 -17.81 10.46 8.01
CA THR A 361 -18.78 10.04 9.03
C THR A 361 -19.59 8.83 8.59
N ASP A 362 -19.91 8.73 7.28
CA ASP A 362 -20.59 7.56 6.74
C ASP A 362 -19.69 6.32 6.82
N LEU A 363 -18.40 6.42 6.48
CA LEU A 363 -17.50 5.26 6.41
C LEU A 363 -16.95 4.81 7.77
N TYR A 364 -16.58 5.75 8.63
CA TYR A 364 -15.83 5.53 9.88
C TYR A 364 -16.71 5.56 11.13
N GLN A 365 -17.82 4.83 11.07
CA GLN A 365 -18.71 4.60 12.21
C GLN A 365 -18.10 3.55 13.15
N ALA A 366 -18.11 3.79 14.46
CA ALA A 366 -17.74 2.75 15.43
C ALA A 366 -18.71 1.55 15.31
N PRO A 367 -18.22 0.30 15.35
CA PRO A 367 -19.09 -0.86 15.36
C PRO A 367 -19.94 -0.86 16.63
N VAL A 368 -21.22 -1.20 16.50
CA VAL A 368 -22.07 -1.46 17.68
C VAL A 368 -21.63 -2.81 18.25
N LEU A 369 -20.86 -2.74 19.33
CA LEU A 369 -20.40 -3.92 20.06
C LEU A 369 -21.49 -4.40 21.03
N PRO A 370 -21.65 -5.72 21.24
CA PRO A 370 -22.44 -6.22 22.36
C PRO A 370 -21.86 -5.67 23.66
N ALA A 371 -22.74 -5.30 24.61
CA ALA A 371 -22.29 -5.02 25.97
C ALA A 371 -21.49 -6.23 26.48
N ALA A 372 -20.30 -5.99 27.02
CA ALA A 372 -19.46 -7.06 27.56
C ALA A 372 -20.28 -7.87 28.56
N THR A 373 -20.53 -9.14 28.25
CA THR A 373 -21.08 -10.08 29.21
C THR A 373 -20.04 -10.21 30.30
N THR A 374 -20.26 -9.57 31.45
CA THR A 374 -19.52 -9.84 32.68
C THR A 374 -19.80 -11.29 33.06
N THR A 375 -18.99 -12.22 32.55
CA THR A 375 -18.85 -13.53 33.14
C THR A 375 -18.11 -13.34 34.45
N ALA A 376 -18.89 -13.12 35.52
CA ALA A 376 -18.39 -13.31 36.87
C ALA A 376 -17.83 -14.74 36.95
N SER A 377 -16.51 -14.84 37.09
CA SER A 377 -15.84 -16.06 37.47
C SER A 377 -16.46 -16.57 38.77
N ARG A 378 -17.01 -17.78 38.75
CA ARG A 378 -17.24 -18.58 39.95
C ARG A 378 -16.16 -19.64 40.05
#